data_AF-A0A349XYM2-F1
#
_entry.id   AF-A0A349XYM2-F1
#
_cell.length_a   1.000
_cell.length_b   1.000
_cell.length_c   1.000
_cell.angle_alpha   90.00
_cell.angle_beta   90.00
_cell.angle_gamma   90.00
#
_symmetry.space_group_name_H-M   'P 1'
#
loop_
_entity.id
_entity.type
_entity.pdbx_description
1 polymer ?
#
loop_
_entity_poly.entity_id
_entity_poly.type
_entity_poly.pdbx_seq_one_letter_code
_entity_poly.pdbx_strand_id
1 'polypeptide(L)'
;MTIFDSRNPAGQAALELGLLTAGIASTFHDALAAGMQAADRARERRVAHQFACDLAEARGRADELGHIAIRAVKHVAALEAEVRRLRTALDQRQAHIDRLRTGGRA
;
A
#
# COMPACT_ATOMS: atom_id res chain seq x y z
N MET A 1 56.15 -32.42 -9.77
CA MET A 1 57.33 -31.81 -9.12
C MET A 1 56.81 -30.79 -8.13
N THR A 2 57.17 -30.93 -6.87
CA THR A 2 56.89 -29.92 -5.83
C THR A 2 58.04 -28.91 -5.80
N ILE A 3 57.83 -27.79 -5.11
CA ILE A 3 58.86 -26.75 -4.86
C ILE A 3 60.18 -27.33 -4.31
N PHE A 4 60.12 -28.49 -3.64
CA PHE A 4 61.26 -29.15 -2.99
C PHE A 4 62.09 -30.06 -3.91
N ASP A 5 61.62 -30.34 -5.14
CA ASP A 5 62.29 -31.25 -6.10
C ASP A 5 62.64 -30.55 -7.44
N SER A 6 62.38 -29.25 -7.55
CA SER A 6 62.55 -28.45 -8.76
C SER A 6 63.97 -27.90 -8.93
N ARG A 7 64.51 -27.95 -10.16
CA ARG A 7 65.79 -27.31 -10.54
C ARG A 7 65.74 -25.77 -10.47
N ASN A 8 64.54 -25.18 -10.40
CA ASN A 8 64.29 -23.76 -10.15
C ASN A 8 63.12 -23.60 -9.15
N PRO A 9 63.39 -23.69 -7.84
CA PRO A 9 62.35 -23.69 -6.81
C PRO A 9 61.65 -22.32 -6.68
N ALA A 10 62.37 -21.23 -6.93
CA ALA A 10 61.81 -19.87 -6.85
C ALA A 10 60.75 -19.61 -7.94
N GLY A 11 60.96 -20.11 -9.16
CA GLY A 11 59.99 -19.99 -10.25
C GLY A 11 58.69 -20.76 -10.01
N GLN A 12 58.78 -21.96 -9.43
CA GLN A 12 57.57 -22.71 -9.05
C GLN A 12 56.84 -22.08 -7.86
N ALA A 13 57.57 -21.59 -6.86
CA ALA A 13 56.99 -20.86 -5.73
C ALA A 13 56.16 -19.65 -6.19
N ALA A 14 56.69 -18.86 -7.13
CA ALA A 14 56.03 -17.69 -7.66
C ALA A 14 54.76 -18.03 -8.43
N LEU A 15 54.77 -19.13 -9.20
CA LEU A 15 53.59 -19.63 -9.91
C LEU A 15 52.51 -20.14 -8.95
N GLU A 16 52.88 -20.94 -7.95
CA GLU A 16 51.94 -21.46 -6.96
C GLU A 16 51.32 -20.33 -6.12
N LEU A 17 52.12 -19.35 -5.66
CA LEU A 17 51.62 -18.15 -4.98
C LEU A 17 50.75 -17.28 -5.89
N GLY A 18 51.12 -17.14 -7.16
CA GLY A 18 50.34 -16.40 -8.15
C GLY A 18 48.95 -17.01 -8.37
N LEU A 19 48.87 -18.34 -8.49
CA LEU A 19 47.61 -19.07 -8.63
C LEU A 19 46.76 -18.97 -7.36
N LEU A 20 47.36 -19.10 -6.17
CA LEU A 20 46.66 -18.92 -4.90
C LEU A 20 46.08 -17.51 -4.76
N THR A 21 46.88 -16.50 -5.09
CA THR A 21 46.46 -15.09 -4.99
C THR A 21 45.36 -14.77 -6.00
N ALA A 22 45.49 -15.25 -7.24
CA ALA A 22 44.45 -15.09 -8.26
C ALA A 22 43.14 -15.79 -7.86
N GLY A 23 43.22 -17.00 -7.33
CA GLY A 23 42.07 -17.75 -6.82
C GLY A 23 41.36 -17.00 -5.70
N ILE A 24 42.10 -16.52 -4.71
CA ILE A 24 41.57 -15.72 -3.59
C ILE A 24 40.94 -14.41 -4.10
N ALA A 25 41.62 -13.69 -4.98
CA ALA A 25 41.10 -12.44 -5.53
C ALA A 25 39.79 -12.66 -6.31
N SER A 26 39.71 -13.74 -7.09
CA SER A 26 38.49 -14.08 -7.84
C SER A 26 37.30 -14.40 -6.94
N THR A 27 37.50 -15.18 -5.87
CA THR A 27 36.41 -15.52 -4.94
C THR A 27 35.95 -14.31 -4.13
N PHE A 28 36.86 -13.40 -3.75
CA PHE A 28 36.48 -12.14 -3.13
C PHE A 28 35.69 -11.24 -4.09
N HIS A 29 36.08 -11.17 -5.37
CA HIS A 29 35.36 -10.39 -6.37
C HIS A 29 33.93 -10.92 -6.57
N ASP A 30 33.77 -12.24 -6.72
CA ASP A 30 32.47 -12.88 -6.89
C ASP A 30 31.59 -12.70 -5.65
N ALA A 31 32.17 -12.81 -4.44
CA ALA A 31 31.45 -12.58 -3.20
C ALA A 31 30.96 -11.12 -3.07
N LEU A 32 31.80 -10.15 -3.45
CA LEU A 32 31.41 -8.74 -3.45
C LEU A 32 30.31 -8.46 -4.48
N ALA A 33 30.43 -8.99 -5.70
CA ALA A 33 29.43 -8.84 -6.74
C ALA A 33 28.08 -9.46 -6.32
N ALA A 34 28.10 -10.66 -5.74
CA ALA A 34 26.91 -11.33 -5.21
C ALA A 34 26.28 -10.53 -4.04
N GLY A 35 27.12 -9.97 -3.16
CA GLY A 35 26.69 -9.13 -2.06
C GLY A 35 26.00 -7.84 -2.52
N MET A 36 26.58 -7.16 -3.52
CA MET A 36 25.98 -5.95 -4.11
C MET A 36 24.63 -6.27 -4.75
N GLN A 37 24.53 -7.33 -5.56
CA GLN A 37 23.26 -7.74 -6.17
C GLN A 37 22.20 -8.10 -5.12
N ALA A 38 22.58 -8.76 -4.03
CA ALA A 38 21.66 -9.08 -2.95
C ALA A 38 21.16 -7.81 -2.24
N ALA A 39 22.03 -6.83 -2.02
CA ALA A 39 21.67 -5.54 -1.44
C ALA A 39 20.69 -4.76 -2.35
N ASP A 40 20.96 -4.72 -3.66
CA ASP A 40 20.09 -4.06 -4.63
C ASP A 40 18.70 -4.70 -4.67
N ARG A 41 18.64 -6.05 -4.75
CA ARG A 41 17.36 -6.79 -4.69
C ARG A 41 16.61 -6.56 -3.38
N ALA A 42 17.33 -6.46 -2.25
CA ALA A 42 16.70 -6.16 -0.97
C ALA A 42 16.13 -4.73 -0.94
N ARG A 43 16.83 -3.77 -1.54
CA ARG A 43 16.34 -2.38 -1.68
C ARG A 43 15.10 -2.33 -2.57
N GLU A 44 15.12 -2.99 -3.73
CA GLU A 44 13.96 -3.09 -4.62
C GLU A 44 12.75 -3.71 -3.92
N ARG A 45 12.94 -4.79 -3.17
CA ARG A 45 11.87 -5.44 -2.38
C ARG A 45 11.29 -4.51 -1.32
N ARG A 46 12.12 -3.73 -0.63
CA ARG A 46 11.64 -2.74 0.37
C ARG A 46 10.79 -1.67 -0.29
N VAL A 47 11.23 -1.16 -1.44
CA VAL A 47 10.48 -0.16 -2.21
C VAL A 47 9.14 -0.73 -2.67
N ALA A 48 9.14 -1.92 -3.26
CA ALA A 48 7.92 -2.59 -3.70
C ALA A 48 6.95 -2.86 -2.53
N HIS A 49 7.48 -3.29 -1.38
CA HIS A 49 6.69 -3.50 -0.18
C HIS A 49 6.08 -2.19 0.35
N GLN A 50 6.85 -1.11 0.40
CA GLN A 50 6.34 0.20 0.80
C GLN A 50 5.18 0.64 -0.10
N PHE A 51 5.36 0.55 -1.42
CA PHE A 51 4.30 0.87 -2.37
C PHE A 51 3.04 0.01 -2.18
N ALA A 52 3.20 -1.28 -1.88
CA ALA A 52 2.07 -2.16 -1.61
C ALA A 52 1.33 -1.76 -0.32
N CYS A 53 2.05 -1.40 0.74
CA CYS A 53 1.48 -0.90 1.98
C CYS A 53 0.73 0.42 1.77
N ASP A 54 1.34 1.38 1.08
CA ASP A 54 0.73 2.68 0.79
C ASP A 54 -0.56 2.52 -0.04
N LEU A 55 -0.55 1.62 -1.02
CA LEU A 55 -1.73 1.31 -1.83
C LEU A 55 -2.84 0.64 -1.00
N ALA A 56 -2.48 -0.30 -0.13
CA ALA A 56 -3.45 -0.96 0.76
C ALA A 56 -4.09 0.03 1.73
N GLU A 57 -3.30 0.94 2.30
CA GLU A 57 -3.80 2.00 3.17
C GLU A 57 -4.73 2.96 2.42
N ALA A 58 -4.33 3.41 1.23
CA ALA A 58 -5.14 4.30 0.40
C ALA A 58 -6.48 3.65 0.03
N ARG A 59 -6.49 2.35 -0.29
CA ARG A 59 -7.73 1.59 -0.53
C ARG A 59 -8.60 1.49 0.71
N GLY A 60 -8.02 1.17 1.87
CA GLY A 60 -8.75 1.11 3.13
C GLY A 60 -9.43 2.44 3.46
N ARG A 61 -8.72 3.57 3.28
CA ARG A 61 -9.28 4.92 3.45
C ARG A 61 -10.41 5.21 2.45
N ALA A 62 -10.27 4.79 1.20
CA ALA A 62 -11.31 4.97 0.19
C ALA A 62 -12.57 4.17 0.51
N ASP A 63 -12.43 2.92 0.96
CA ASP A 63 -13.56 2.06 1.35
C ASP A 63 -14.31 2.62 2.56
N GLU A 64 -13.58 3.11 3.57
CA GLU A 64 -14.17 3.76 4.74
C GLU A 64 -15.00 4.99 4.34
N LEU A 65 -14.45 5.86 3.49
CA LEU A 65 -15.17 7.01 2.94
C LEU A 65 -16.41 6.58 2.14
N GLY A 66 -16.31 5.50 1.37
CA GLY A 66 -17.45 4.92 0.65
C GLY A 66 -18.58 4.49 1.60
N HIS A 67 -18.25 3.81 2.69
CA HIS A 67 -19.23 3.41 3.70
C HIS A 67 -19.88 4.61 4.41
N ILE A 68 -19.09 5.65 4.71
CA ILE A 68 -19.60 6.90 5.30
C ILE A 68 -20.57 7.57 4.32
N ALA A 69 -20.20 7.68 3.05
CA ALA A 69 -21.04 8.30 2.03
C ALA A 69 -22.38 7.56 1.87
N ILE A 70 -22.36 6.23 1.79
CA ILE A 70 -23.58 5.41 1.72
C ILE A 70 -24.48 5.65 2.94
N ARG A 71 -23.89 5.70 4.15
CA ARG A 71 -24.64 5.97 5.37
C ARG A 71 -25.25 7.37 5.37
N ALA A 72 -24.50 8.37 4.93
CA ALA A 72 -24.96 9.76 4.86
C ALA A 72 -26.13 9.90 3.89
N VAL A 73 -26.04 9.30 2.69
CA VAL A 73 -27.14 9.32 1.70
C VAL A 73 -28.40 8.65 2.25
N LYS A 74 -28.27 7.51 2.93
CA LYS A 74 -29.42 6.86 3.59
C LYS A 74 -30.06 7.76 4.64
N HIS A 75 -29.25 8.47 5.42
CA HIS A 75 -29.75 9.39 6.43
C HIS A 75 -30.48 10.59 5.81
N VAL A 76 -29.93 11.17 4.74
CA VAL A 76 -30.58 12.24 3.98
C VAL A 76 -31.93 11.77 3.42
N ALA A 77 -31.99 10.58 2.83
CA ALA A 77 -33.24 10.03 2.31
C ALA A 77 -34.31 9.84 3.41
N ALA A 78 -33.91 9.40 4.61
CA ALA A 78 -34.79 9.31 5.77
C ALA A 78 -35.31 10.69 6.21
N LEU A 79 -34.43 11.70 6.29
CA LEU A 79 -34.80 13.07 6.63
C LEU A 79 -35.75 13.67 5.59
N GLU A 80 -35.51 13.45 4.29
CA GLU A 80 -36.41 13.92 3.23
C GLU A 80 -37.79 13.27 3.33
N ALA A 81 -37.86 11.98 3.67
CA ALA A 81 -39.13 11.29 3.89
C ALA A 81 -39.88 11.87 5.10
N GLU A 82 -39.17 12.20 6.18
CA GLU A 82 -39.75 12.85 7.35
C GLU A 82 -40.25 14.26 7.04
N VAL A 83 -39.47 15.06 6.31
CA VAL A 83 -39.90 16.39 5.84
C VAL A 83 -41.16 16.29 4.99
N ARG A 84 -41.24 15.33 4.05
CA ARG A 84 -42.46 15.09 3.25
C ARG A 84 -43.65 14.75 4.15
N ARG A 85 -43.48 13.83 5.11
CA ARG A 85 -44.53 13.45 6.06
C ARG A 85 -45.03 14.64 6.88
N LEU A 86 -44.13 15.46 7.41
CA LEU A 86 -44.48 16.63 8.22
C LEU A 86 -45.21 17.69 7.40
N ARG A 87 -44.78 17.94 6.15
CA ARG A 87 -45.48 18.84 5.23
C ARG A 87 -46.91 18.38 4.98
N THR A 88 -47.12 17.10 4.68
CA THR A 88 -48.48 16.55 4.49
C THR A 88 -49.34 16.71 5.75
N ALA A 89 -48.79 16.48 6.95
CA ALA A 89 -49.53 16.66 8.19
C ALA A 89 -49.92 18.14 8.44
N LEU A 90 -49.03 19.08 8.10
CA LEU A 90 -49.32 20.52 8.19
C LEU A 90 -50.43 20.91 7.20
N ASP A 91 -50.35 20.46 5.95
CA ASP A 91 -51.38 20.75 4.93
C ASP A 91 -52.76 20.22 5.36
N GLN A 92 -52.82 19.00 5.90
CA GLN A 92 -54.05 18.42 6.45
C GLN A 92 -54.62 19.26 7.59
N ARG A 93 -53.76 19.73 8.50
CA ARG A 93 -54.17 20.55 9.64
C ARG A 93 -54.66 21.93 9.19
N GLN A 94 -53.99 22.54 8.22
CA GLN A 94 -54.42 23.81 7.65
C GLN A 94 -55.78 23.67 6.96
N ALA A 95 -55.97 22.63 6.15
CA ALA A 95 -57.26 22.34 5.51
C ALA A 95 -58.39 22.06 6.52
N HIS A 96 -58.10 21.52 7.70
CA HIS A 96 -59.07 21.39 8.78
C HIS A 96 -59.44 22.76 9.39
N ILE A 97 -58.45 23.61 9.67
CA ILE A 97 -58.66 24.97 10.18
C ILE A 97 -59.49 25.80 9.20
N ASP A 98 -59.19 25.74 7.90
CA ASP A 98 -59.89 26.50 6.88
C ASP A 98 -61.37 26.07 6.76
N ARG A 99 -61.64 24.77 6.90
CA ARG A 99 -63.01 24.23 6.99
C ARG A 99 -63.77 24.73 8.22
N LEU A 100 -63.15 24.76 9.39
CA LEU A 100 -63.77 25.31 10.59
C LEU A 100 -64.05 26.82 10.46
N ARG A 101 -63.12 27.57 9.86
CA ARG A 101 -63.23 29.01 9.65
C ARG A 101 -64.33 29.39 8.65
N THR A 102 -64.54 28.56 7.63
CA THR A 102 -65.60 28.75 6.63
C THR A 102 -66.96 28.25 7.12
N GLY A 103 -66.99 27.13 7.87
CA GLY A 103 -68.22 26.58 8.46
C GLY A 103 -68.75 27.37 9.66
N GLY A 104 -67.91 28.07 10.42
CA GLY A 104 -68.33 28.95 11.52
C GLY A 104 -68.80 30.35 11.08
N ARG A 105 -68.92 30.59 9.77
CA ARG A 105 -69.36 31.87 9.17
C ARG A 105 -70.73 31.77 8.46
N ALA A 106 -71.42 30.64 8.61
CA ALA A 106 -72.83 30.47 8.24
C ALA A 106 -73.70 30.63 9.50
#